data_AF-A0A842T877-F1
#
_entry.id   AF-A0A842T877-F1
#
_cell.length_a   1.000
_cell.length_b   1.000
_cell.length_c   1.000
_cell.angle_alpha   90.00
_cell.angle_beta   90.00
_cell.angle_gamma   90.00
#
_symmetry.space_group_name_H-M   'P 1'
#
loop_
_entity.id
_entity.type
_entity.pdbx_description
1 polymer ?
#
loop_
_entity_poly.entity_id
_entity_poly.type
_entity_poly.pdbx_seq_one_letter_code
_entity_poly.pdbx_strand_id
1 'polypeptide(L)'
;MKIGTIYGIEIKLNVSTLIIVGLVGFYAASLYTSLTGSLDIPILITIGLLNGFIMLFSILAHEIMHSIVAQKYGLNVTEIELYVLGGVSKIEEEPRTPKSEFIIAVVGPLTSILIGGLFLGILFLPISFTAFIFITLFYAGFSNLILGIFNLLPAFPIDGGRLLRAFLWYRKKDLVSATRIASRIGVFFGYGMIFFGFFQSFIFGLFNGFWLVLIGFFLISSAKNAYTQVETSEQLSKFNAQELVEVPEAAIPFNSLVTDAIKNYFMRYNKEYFPVIRENRIIGIVSIKDIQDLSPNVRSQYVIGYLAQDIDTFPSITDHERGDTAINKISANTNTPNLLIVRDEDDTERILGFISPESLRSAIKFAQLRVEG
;
A
#
# COMPACT_ATOMS: atom_id res chain seq x y z
N MET A 1 8.25 -2.15 12.08
CA MET A 1 8.24 -3.02 13.29
C MET A 1 6.81 -3.24 13.72
N LYS A 2 6.39 -4.48 14.04
CA LYS A 2 5.04 -4.77 14.56
C LYS A 2 4.94 -4.28 16.01
N ILE A 3 3.90 -3.51 16.32
CA ILE A 3 3.66 -2.95 17.66
C ILE A 3 2.53 -3.71 18.37
N GLY A 4 1.52 -4.16 17.63
CA GLY A 4 0.38 -4.87 18.20
C GLY A 4 -0.64 -5.28 17.16
N THR A 5 -1.77 -5.81 17.63
CA THR A 5 -2.90 -6.22 16.80
C THR A 5 -4.19 -5.67 17.39
N ILE A 6 -5.00 -5.00 16.57
CA ILE A 6 -6.29 -4.43 16.98
C ILE A 6 -7.36 -4.91 15.97
N TYR A 7 -8.44 -5.54 16.42
CA TYR A 7 -9.49 -6.10 15.55
C TYR A 7 -8.95 -7.02 14.42
N GLY A 8 -7.91 -7.81 14.72
CA GLY A 8 -7.26 -8.68 13.73
C GLY A 8 -6.33 -7.97 12.75
N ILE A 9 -6.18 -6.65 12.85
CA ILE A 9 -5.31 -5.83 11.99
C ILE A 9 -3.95 -5.67 12.65
N GLU A 10 -2.88 -5.99 11.93
CA GLU A 10 -1.51 -5.77 12.43
C GLU A 10 -1.12 -4.30 12.37
N ILE A 11 -0.69 -3.72 13.49
CA ILE A 11 -0.18 -2.35 13.52
C ILE A 11 1.34 -2.39 13.38
N LYS A 12 1.84 -1.78 12.32
CA LYS A 12 3.26 -1.65 12.01
C LYS A 12 3.66 -0.18 12.08
N LEU A 13 4.80 0.08 12.70
CA LEU A 13 5.42 1.40 12.72
C LEU A 13 6.74 1.36 11.98
N ASN A 14 6.83 2.20 10.95
CA ASN A 14 8.05 2.47 10.24
C ASN A 14 8.89 3.49 11.04
N VAL A 15 10.20 3.36 11.05
CA VAL A 15 11.10 4.30 11.77
C VAL A 15 10.91 5.74 11.28
N SER A 16 10.56 5.93 10.01
CA SER A 16 10.24 7.24 9.43
C SER A 16 9.08 7.96 10.15
N THR A 17 8.19 7.24 10.83
CA THR A 17 7.11 7.84 11.65
C THR A 17 7.64 8.75 12.76
N LEU A 18 8.85 8.50 13.27
CA LEU A 18 9.46 9.36 14.28
C LEU A 18 9.76 10.78 13.73
N ILE A 19 9.88 10.93 12.41
CA ILE A 19 10.08 12.25 11.78
C ILE A 19 8.82 13.11 11.96
N ILE A 20 7.61 12.57 11.76
CA ILE A 20 6.38 13.37 11.95
C ILE A 20 6.16 13.70 13.43
N VAL A 21 6.47 12.78 14.34
CA VAL A 21 6.47 13.00 15.79
C VAL A 21 7.42 14.15 16.15
N GLY A 22 8.66 14.10 15.63
CA GLY A 22 9.66 15.14 15.85
C GLY A 22 9.27 16.49 15.23
N LEU A 23 8.70 16.50 14.04
CA LEU A 23 8.28 17.71 13.33
C LEU A 23 7.14 18.43 14.07
N VAL A 24 6.08 17.69 14.38
CA VAL A 24 4.92 18.20 15.14
C VAL A 24 5.37 18.67 16.51
N GLY A 25 6.24 17.89 17.17
CA GLY A 25 6.80 18.27 18.46
C GLY A 25 7.66 19.54 18.41
N PHE A 26 8.49 19.68 17.38
CA PHE A 26 9.32 20.86 17.17
C PHE A 26 8.47 22.12 16.98
N TYR A 27 7.43 22.06 16.16
CA TYR A 27 6.54 23.22 15.95
C TYR A 27 5.69 23.53 17.20
N ALA A 28 5.25 22.52 17.95
CA ALA A 28 4.55 22.73 19.22
C ALA A 28 5.45 23.44 20.26
N ALA A 29 6.70 22.97 20.40
CA ALA A 29 7.69 23.59 21.26
C ALA A 29 8.06 25.02 20.81
N SER A 30 8.21 25.22 19.49
CA SER A 30 8.48 26.53 18.90
C SER A 30 7.35 27.53 19.20
N LEU A 31 6.09 27.09 19.07
CA LEU A 31 4.93 27.90 19.43
C LEU A 31 4.96 28.27 20.92
N TYR A 32 5.36 27.34 21.80
CA TYR A 32 5.51 27.63 23.21
C TYR A 32 6.55 28.70 23.50
N THR A 33 7.73 28.61 22.89
CA THR A 33 8.75 29.64 23.00
C THR A 33 8.26 30.98 22.45
N SER A 34 7.57 31.01 21.30
CA SER A 34 7.05 32.26 20.72
C SER A 34 6.01 32.95 21.59
N LEU A 35 5.16 32.21 22.30
CA LEU A 35 4.10 32.78 23.14
C LEU A 35 4.56 33.13 24.56
N THR A 36 5.50 32.37 25.12
CA THR A 36 5.93 32.54 26.52
C THR A 36 7.29 33.20 26.68
N GLY A 37 8.11 33.24 25.62
CA GLY A 37 9.52 33.62 25.68
C GLY A 37 10.42 32.63 26.43
N SER A 38 9.86 31.53 26.94
CA SER A 38 10.62 30.56 27.73
C SER A 38 11.48 29.64 26.84
N LEU A 39 12.71 29.45 27.28
CA LEU A 39 13.71 28.54 26.69
C LEU A 39 14.01 27.37 27.63
N ASP A 40 13.10 27.06 28.56
CA ASP A 40 13.24 25.93 29.48
C ASP A 40 13.20 24.59 28.71
N ILE A 41 14.39 24.02 28.49
CA ILE A 41 14.60 22.85 27.65
C ILE A 41 13.75 21.63 28.08
N PRO A 42 13.71 21.24 29.37
CA PRO A 42 12.78 20.22 29.86
C PRO A 42 11.32 20.42 29.44
N ILE A 43 10.82 21.65 29.52
CA ILE A 43 9.43 21.95 29.14
C ILE A 43 9.25 21.80 27.62
N LEU A 44 10.18 22.34 26.83
CA LEU A 44 10.14 22.25 25.37
C LEU A 44 10.16 20.81 24.87
N ILE A 45 11.03 19.97 25.43
CA ILE A 45 11.10 18.54 25.10
C ILE A 45 9.78 17.85 25.46
N THR A 46 9.22 18.16 26.63
CA THR A 46 7.98 17.53 27.11
C THR A 46 6.79 17.91 26.23
N ILE A 47 6.62 19.19 25.90
CA ILE A 47 5.55 19.67 25.00
C ILE A 47 5.72 19.04 23.61
N GLY A 48 6.96 18.99 23.12
CA GLY A 48 7.26 18.44 21.81
C GLY A 48 6.92 16.96 21.72
N LEU A 49 7.43 16.14 22.64
CA LEU A 49 7.13 14.70 22.68
C LEU A 49 5.63 14.46 22.88
N LEU A 50 4.99 15.17 23.80
CA LEU A 50 3.57 15.00 24.08
C LEU A 50 2.71 15.27 22.84
N ASN A 51 2.91 16.39 22.14
CA ASN A 51 2.17 16.70 20.92
C ASN A 51 2.50 15.75 19.77
N GLY A 52 3.77 15.36 19.63
CA GLY A 52 4.19 14.38 18.63
C GLY A 52 3.49 13.04 18.82
N PHE A 53 3.41 12.53 20.05
CA PHE A 53 2.68 11.30 20.37
C PHE A 53 1.16 11.46 20.23
N ILE A 54 0.58 12.59 20.65
CA ILE A 54 -0.84 12.86 20.42
C ILE A 54 -1.16 12.79 18.92
N MET A 55 -0.32 13.39 18.06
CA MET A 55 -0.49 13.29 16.61
C MET A 55 -0.37 11.85 16.12
N LEU A 56 0.63 11.10 16.60
CA LEU A 56 0.79 9.68 16.24
C LEU A 56 -0.48 8.87 16.55
N PHE A 57 -1.03 9.03 17.75
CA PHE A 57 -2.27 8.36 18.15
C PHE A 57 -3.48 8.87 17.36
N SER A 58 -3.49 10.14 16.96
CA SER A 58 -4.55 10.72 16.14
C SER A 58 -4.55 10.14 14.72
N ILE A 59 -3.38 10.01 14.10
CA ILE A 59 -3.22 9.33 12.79
C ILE A 59 -3.61 7.86 12.92
N LEU A 60 -3.18 7.18 13.97
CA LEU A 60 -3.57 5.78 14.20
C LEU A 60 -5.09 5.64 14.37
N ALA A 61 -5.74 6.51 15.15
CA ALA A 61 -7.19 6.50 15.34
C ALA A 61 -7.93 6.75 14.02
N HIS A 62 -7.43 7.66 13.19
CA HIS A 62 -7.93 7.94 11.85
C HIS A 62 -7.93 6.67 10.97
N GLU A 63 -6.78 5.99 10.87
CA GLU A 63 -6.62 4.75 10.08
C GLU A 63 -7.43 3.57 10.62
N ILE A 64 -7.48 3.41 11.94
CA ILE A 64 -8.29 2.37 12.59
C ILE A 64 -9.76 2.55 12.21
N MET A 65 -10.26 3.78 12.17
CA MET A 65 -11.65 4.04 11.82
C MET A 65 -11.96 3.70 10.36
N HIS A 66 -11.05 3.99 9.42
CA HIS A 66 -11.18 3.48 8.04
C HIS A 66 -11.25 1.95 8.02
N SER A 67 -10.32 1.30 8.71
CA SER A 67 -10.17 -0.15 8.70
C SER A 67 -11.37 -0.88 9.32
N ILE A 68 -11.87 -0.42 10.46
CA ILE A 68 -13.07 -0.98 11.12
C ILE A 68 -14.29 -0.86 10.20
N VAL A 69 -14.45 0.28 9.52
CA VAL A 69 -15.58 0.49 8.61
C VAL A 69 -15.43 -0.34 7.34
N ALA A 70 -14.21 -0.48 6.81
CA ALA A 70 -13.92 -1.36 5.68
C ALA A 70 -14.25 -2.83 5.98
N GLN A 71 -13.84 -3.34 7.15
CA GLN A 71 -14.19 -4.69 7.62
C GLN A 71 -15.70 -4.90 7.73
N LYS A 72 -16.46 -3.89 8.18
CA LYS A 72 -17.94 -3.94 8.22
C LYS A 72 -18.59 -4.01 6.84
N TYR A 73 -17.90 -3.53 5.80
CA TYR A 73 -18.31 -3.70 4.40
C TYR A 73 -17.79 -4.99 3.76
N GLY A 74 -17.17 -5.88 4.54
CA GLY A 74 -16.65 -7.17 4.07
C GLY A 74 -15.32 -7.08 3.34
N LEU A 75 -14.58 -5.98 3.49
CA LEU A 75 -13.23 -5.85 2.93
C LEU A 75 -12.20 -6.40 3.92
N ASN A 76 -11.27 -7.21 3.42
CA ASN A 76 -10.17 -7.72 4.21
C ASN A 76 -9.11 -6.62 4.42
N VAL A 77 -8.83 -6.33 5.69
CA VAL A 77 -7.76 -5.42 6.11
C VAL A 77 -6.77 -6.20 6.96
N THR A 78 -5.54 -6.32 6.46
CA THR A 78 -4.51 -7.17 7.08
C THR A 78 -3.59 -6.39 8.00
N GLU A 79 -3.23 -5.16 7.61
CA GLU A 79 -2.30 -4.33 8.37
C GLU A 79 -2.52 -2.83 8.19
N ILE A 80 -2.10 -2.06 9.19
CA ILE A 80 -1.94 -0.61 9.15
C ILE A 80 -0.46 -0.32 9.38
N GLU A 81 0.20 0.29 8.38
CA GLU A 81 1.57 0.76 8.51
C GLU A 81 1.61 2.28 8.63
N LEU A 82 2.21 2.78 9.71
CA LEU A 82 2.47 4.21 9.91
C LEU A 82 3.86 4.58 9.37
N TYR A 83 3.95 5.72 8.70
CA TYR A 83 5.16 6.31 8.13
C TYR A 83 5.10 7.84 8.20
N VAL A 84 6.13 8.51 7.69
CA VAL A 84 6.28 9.97 7.85
C VAL A 84 5.14 10.81 7.24
N LEU A 85 4.50 10.35 6.17
CA LEU A 85 3.43 11.10 5.49
C LEU A 85 2.01 10.67 5.94
N GLY A 86 1.89 9.79 6.94
CA GLY A 86 0.60 9.31 7.44
C GLY A 86 0.58 7.82 7.72
N GLY A 87 -0.60 7.22 7.68
CA GLY A 87 -0.78 5.77 7.71
C GLY A 87 -1.27 5.24 6.38
N VAL A 88 -0.98 3.97 6.10
CA VAL A 88 -1.57 3.23 4.98
C VAL A 88 -2.15 1.95 5.54
N SER A 89 -3.46 1.80 5.36
CA SER A 89 -4.18 0.57 5.61
C SER A 89 -4.08 -0.33 4.38
N LYS A 90 -3.53 -1.54 4.52
CA LYS A 90 -3.51 -2.54 3.44
C LYS A 90 -4.86 -3.23 3.36
N ILE A 91 -5.64 -2.77 2.39
CA ILE A 91 -6.94 -3.34 2.04
C ILE A 91 -6.73 -4.18 0.77
N GLU A 92 -7.08 -5.47 0.81
CA GLU A 92 -6.80 -6.41 -0.28
C GLU A 92 -7.64 -6.16 -1.53
N GLU A 93 -8.83 -5.59 -1.36
CA GLU A 93 -9.80 -5.34 -2.42
C GLU A 93 -10.21 -3.87 -2.48
N GLU A 94 -10.48 -3.36 -3.68
CA GLU A 94 -11.12 -2.05 -3.84
C GLU A 94 -12.59 -2.13 -3.37
N PRO A 95 -13.17 -1.03 -2.85
CA PRO A 95 -14.57 -1.01 -2.46
C PRO A 95 -15.50 -1.38 -3.63
N ARG A 96 -16.46 -2.28 -3.38
CA ARG A 96 -17.36 -2.81 -4.42
C ARG A 96 -18.45 -1.83 -4.88
N THR A 97 -18.71 -0.78 -4.12
CA THR A 97 -19.74 0.22 -4.47
C THR A 97 -19.28 1.66 -4.18
N PRO A 98 -19.82 2.65 -4.90
CA PRO A 98 -19.58 4.07 -4.60
C PRO A 98 -19.94 4.44 -3.16
N LYS A 99 -21.03 3.85 -2.64
CA LYS A 99 -21.52 4.13 -1.29
C LYS A 99 -20.55 3.62 -0.22
N SER A 100 -20.06 2.39 -0.36
CA SER A 100 -19.07 1.83 0.57
C SER A 100 -17.79 2.65 0.54
N GLU A 101 -17.30 3.04 -0.64
CA GLU A 101 -16.11 3.90 -0.75
C GLU A 101 -16.32 5.24 -0.04
N PHE A 102 -17.45 5.91 -0.29
CA PHE A 102 -17.74 7.19 0.33
C PHE A 102 -17.75 7.11 1.86
N ILE A 103 -18.42 6.10 2.41
CA ILE A 103 -18.55 5.93 3.86
C ILE A 103 -17.20 5.56 4.49
N ILE A 104 -16.41 4.68 3.84
CA ILE A 104 -15.07 4.36 4.32
C ILE A 104 -14.17 5.59 4.28
N ALA A 105 -14.20 6.39 3.21
CA ALA A 105 -13.33 7.56 3.09
C ALA A 105 -13.68 8.69 4.07
N VAL A 106 -14.96 8.90 4.42
CA VAL A 106 -15.34 10.04 5.27
C VAL A 106 -15.04 9.83 6.76
N VAL A 107 -14.97 8.58 7.23
CA VAL A 107 -14.91 8.30 8.68
C VAL A 107 -13.59 8.67 9.34
N GLY A 108 -12.46 8.54 8.65
CA GLY A 108 -11.16 9.00 9.16
C GLY A 108 -11.13 10.51 9.38
N PRO A 109 -11.40 11.33 8.35
CA PRO A 109 -11.43 12.79 8.51
C PRO A 109 -12.39 13.27 9.59
N LEU A 110 -13.58 12.67 9.70
CA LEU A 110 -14.53 12.98 10.78
C LEU A 110 -13.95 12.65 12.17
N THR A 111 -13.20 11.55 12.28
CA THR A 111 -12.54 11.16 13.53
C THR A 111 -11.48 12.19 13.92
N SER A 112 -10.63 12.62 12.98
CA SER A 112 -9.63 13.67 13.23
C SER A 112 -10.28 15.01 13.59
N ILE A 113 -11.35 15.41 12.88
CA ILE A 113 -12.08 16.64 13.19
C ILE A 113 -12.72 16.56 14.58
N LEU A 114 -13.29 15.42 14.96
CA LEU A 114 -13.88 15.21 16.27
C LEU A 114 -12.81 15.30 17.37
N ILE A 115 -11.68 14.62 17.22
CA ILE A 115 -10.54 14.70 18.16
C ILE A 115 -10.06 16.15 18.28
N GLY A 116 -9.91 16.84 17.15
CA GLY A 116 -9.50 18.25 17.11
C GLY A 116 -10.47 19.17 17.83
N GLY A 117 -11.76 19.00 17.55
CA GLY A 117 -12.85 19.74 18.18
C GLY A 117 -12.96 19.48 19.68
N LEU A 118 -12.70 18.25 20.15
CA LEU A 118 -12.66 17.93 21.58
C LEU A 118 -11.51 18.64 22.29
N PHE A 119 -10.29 18.60 21.75
CA PHE A 119 -9.14 19.30 22.34
C PHE A 119 -9.35 20.82 22.40
N LEU A 120 -9.84 21.42 21.32
CA LEU A 120 -10.15 22.85 21.31
C LEU A 120 -11.37 23.19 22.18
N GLY A 121 -12.35 22.30 22.24
CA GLY A 121 -13.54 22.44 23.07
C GLY A 121 -13.21 22.56 24.56
N ILE A 122 -12.21 21.81 25.04
CA ILE A 122 -11.71 21.90 26.42
C ILE A 122 -11.24 23.32 26.75
N LEU A 123 -10.66 24.05 25.79
CA LEU A 123 -10.18 25.41 26.01
C LEU A 123 -11.29 26.44 26.27
N PHE A 124 -12.55 26.11 25.96
CA PHE A 124 -13.70 26.96 26.24
C PHE A 124 -14.32 26.72 27.63
N LEU A 125 -13.80 25.75 28.40
CA LEU A 125 -14.23 25.55 29.78
C LEU A 125 -13.79 26.75 30.63
N PRO A 126 -14.59 27.18 31.65
CA PRO A 126 -14.29 28.32 32.51
C PRO A 126 -13.21 27.96 33.55
N ILE A 127 -12.04 27.53 33.09
CA ILE A 127 -10.90 27.08 33.89
C ILE A 127 -9.66 27.79 33.37
N SER A 128 -8.79 28.24 34.28
CA SER A 128 -7.50 28.81 33.91
C SER A 128 -6.51 27.72 33.52
N PHE A 129 -6.00 27.77 32.29
CA PHE A 129 -4.97 26.86 31.81
C PHE A 129 -3.58 27.47 31.99
N THR A 130 -2.61 26.65 32.39
CA THR A 130 -1.20 27.04 32.27
C THR A 130 -0.83 27.13 30.79
N ALA A 131 0.20 27.91 30.45
CA ALA A 131 0.67 28.01 29.06
C ALA A 131 1.01 26.63 28.46
N PHE A 132 1.59 25.72 29.27
CA PHE A 132 1.87 24.34 28.88
C PHE A 132 0.61 23.60 28.42
N ILE A 133 -0.44 23.60 29.24
CA ILE A 133 -1.68 22.87 28.94
C ILE A 133 -2.40 23.54 27.77
N PHE A 134 -2.49 24.87 27.77
CA PHE A 134 -3.12 25.62 26.69
C PHE A 134 -2.49 25.29 25.33
N ILE A 135 -1.16 25.36 25.22
CA ILE A 135 -0.46 25.12 23.96
C ILE A 135 -0.56 23.67 23.53
N THR A 136 -0.51 22.72 24.47
CA THR A 136 -0.69 21.30 24.15
C THR A 136 -2.08 21.04 23.58
N LEU A 137 -3.14 21.51 24.24
CA LEU A 137 -4.51 21.33 23.76
C LEU A 137 -4.76 22.08 22.45
N PHE A 138 -4.30 23.32 22.35
CA PHE A 138 -4.46 24.14 21.16
C PHE A 138 -3.76 23.52 19.96
N TYR A 139 -2.50 23.13 20.10
CA TYR A 139 -1.70 22.59 19.01
C TYR A 139 -2.19 21.20 18.60
N ALA A 140 -2.49 20.32 19.56
CA ALA A 140 -3.08 19.01 19.29
C ALA A 140 -4.43 19.14 18.58
N GLY A 141 -5.28 20.04 19.05
CA GLY A 141 -6.60 20.28 18.50
C GLY A 141 -6.56 20.85 17.09
N PHE A 142 -5.81 21.93 16.90
CA PHE A 142 -5.63 22.58 15.61
C PHE A 142 -4.97 21.66 14.57
N SER A 143 -3.94 20.90 14.97
CA SER A 143 -3.26 19.98 14.06
C SER A 143 -4.17 18.81 13.63
N ASN A 144 -5.07 18.36 14.50
CA ASN A 144 -6.10 17.36 14.16
C ASN A 144 -7.16 17.91 13.20
N LEU A 145 -7.57 19.16 13.38
CA LEU A 145 -8.45 19.83 12.41
C LEU A 145 -7.77 19.96 11.05
N ILE A 146 -6.49 20.35 11.01
CA ILE A 146 -5.70 20.38 9.77
C ILE A 146 -5.64 18.99 9.15
N LEU A 147 -5.33 17.94 9.92
CA LEU A 147 -5.27 16.56 9.42
C LEU A 147 -6.60 16.16 8.75
N GLY A 148 -7.74 16.39 9.42
CA GLY A 148 -9.04 16.07 8.88
C GLY A 148 -9.43 16.92 7.66
N ILE A 149 -9.22 18.23 7.69
CA ILE A 149 -9.54 19.13 6.58
C ILE A 149 -8.65 18.85 5.37
N PHE A 150 -7.35 18.63 5.60
CA PHE A 150 -6.40 18.28 4.54
C PHE A 150 -6.82 16.97 3.88
N ASN A 151 -7.18 15.96 4.66
CA ASN A 151 -7.69 14.70 4.12
C ASN A 151 -9.05 14.85 3.42
N LEU A 152 -9.83 15.92 3.64
CA LEU A 152 -11.05 16.20 2.86
C LEU A 152 -10.80 16.96 1.55
N LEU A 153 -9.57 17.37 1.25
CA LEU A 153 -9.27 18.00 -0.04
C LEU A 153 -9.60 17.03 -1.18
N PRO A 154 -10.20 17.50 -2.29
CA PRO A 154 -10.64 16.66 -3.40
C PRO A 154 -9.47 16.20 -4.29
N ALA A 155 -8.42 15.65 -3.68
CA ALA A 155 -7.18 15.24 -4.33
C ALA A 155 -6.95 13.74 -4.16
N PHE A 156 -7.05 12.93 -5.21
CA PHE A 156 -6.79 11.50 -5.07
C PHE A 156 -5.29 11.23 -4.90
N PRO A 157 -4.84 10.29 -4.04
CA PRO A 157 -5.62 9.24 -3.36
C PRO A 157 -5.96 9.50 -1.89
N ILE A 158 -5.79 10.72 -1.36
CA ILE A 158 -6.26 11.04 0.00
C ILE A 158 -7.79 10.96 0.07
N ASP A 159 -8.36 10.95 1.28
CA ASP A 159 -9.75 10.58 1.51
C ASP A 159 -10.76 11.42 0.73
N GLY A 160 -10.57 12.72 0.63
CA GLY A 160 -11.43 13.64 -0.11
C GLY A 160 -11.37 13.40 -1.61
N GLY A 161 -10.21 12.93 -2.11
CA GLY A 161 -10.09 12.40 -3.45
C GLY A 161 -10.88 11.11 -3.66
N ARG A 162 -10.91 10.21 -2.66
CA ARG A 162 -11.77 9.01 -2.67
C ARG A 162 -13.26 9.36 -2.56
N LEU A 163 -13.63 10.40 -1.79
CA LEU A 163 -15.00 10.94 -1.76
C LEU A 163 -15.41 11.48 -3.13
N LEU A 164 -14.53 12.24 -3.78
CA LEU A 164 -14.76 12.72 -5.13
C LEU A 164 -14.86 11.55 -6.13
N ARG A 165 -13.96 10.57 -6.04
CA ARG A 165 -13.97 9.35 -6.87
C ARG A 165 -15.29 8.61 -6.71
N ALA A 166 -15.74 8.37 -5.49
CA ALA A 166 -17.02 7.75 -5.18
C ALA A 166 -18.20 8.52 -5.79
N PHE A 167 -18.22 9.84 -5.66
CA PHE A 167 -19.27 10.67 -6.27
C PHE A 167 -19.27 10.57 -7.81
N LEU A 168 -18.10 10.69 -8.43
CA LEU A 168 -17.95 10.57 -9.88
C LEU A 168 -18.31 9.17 -10.38
N TRP A 169 -17.93 8.13 -9.64
CA TRP A 169 -18.26 6.74 -9.95
C TRP A 169 -19.76 6.50 -9.85
N TYR A 170 -20.42 7.01 -8.80
CA TYR A 170 -21.88 6.94 -8.68
C TYR A 170 -22.59 7.59 -9.88
N ARG A 171 -22.10 8.75 -10.34
CA ARG A 171 -22.67 9.51 -11.46
C ARG A 171 -22.40 8.86 -12.81
N LYS A 172 -21.19 8.39 -13.05
CA LYS A 172 -20.75 7.87 -14.36
C LYS A 172 -20.94 6.38 -14.54
N LYS A 173 -21.12 5.62 -13.46
CA LYS A 173 -21.15 4.15 -13.43
C LYS A 173 -19.87 3.49 -13.98
N ASP A 174 -18.77 4.22 -13.97
CA ASP A 174 -17.46 3.79 -14.46
C ASP A 174 -16.38 4.19 -13.44
N LEU A 175 -15.78 3.18 -12.79
CA LEU A 175 -14.75 3.35 -11.77
C LEU A 175 -13.45 3.88 -12.37
N VAL A 176 -13.05 3.42 -13.56
CA VAL A 176 -11.80 3.84 -14.19
C VAL A 176 -11.87 5.30 -14.61
N SER A 177 -12.97 5.74 -15.21
CA SER A 177 -13.18 7.16 -15.57
C SER A 177 -13.27 8.06 -14.34
N ALA A 178 -13.92 7.60 -13.26
CA ALA A 178 -13.95 8.32 -11.99
C ALA A 178 -12.55 8.46 -11.38
N THR A 179 -11.77 7.37 -11.32
CA THR A 179 -10.39 7.37 -10.84
C THR A 179 -9.51 8.29 -11.69
N ARG A 180 -9.63 8.23 -13.02
CA ARG A 180 -8.88 9.10 -13.94
C ARG A 180 -9.06 10.58 -13.63
N ILE A 181 -10.30 11.01 -13.40
CA ILE A 181 -10.62 12.41 -13.11
C ILE A 181 -10.12 12.78 -11.71
N ALA A 182 -10.39 11.95 -10.71
CA ALA A 182 -9.96 12.20 -9.34
C ALA A 182 -8.42 12.28 -9.23
N SER A 183 -7.68 11.40 -9.93
CA SER A 183 -6.22 11.43 -10.03
C SER A 183 -5.70 12.69 -10.74
N ARG A 184 -6.35 13.14 -11.83
CA ARG A 184 -5.95 14.40 -12.49
C ARG A 184 -6.08 15.60 -11.57
N ILE A 185 -7.16 15.65 -10.79
CA ILE A 185 -7.37 16.72 -9.80
C ILE A 185 -6.32 16.59 -8.68
N GLY A 186 -6.03 15.38 -8.20
CA GLY A 186 -4.94 15.14 -7.24
C GLY A 186 -3.57 15.63 -7.73
N VAL A 187 -3.22 15.34 -8.99
CA VAL A 187 -2.00 15.84 -9.63
C VAL A 187 -1.99 17.37 -9.72
N PHE A 188 -3.13 17.99 -10.05
CA PHE A 188 -3.25 19.45 -10.05
C PHE A 188 -3.00 20.06 -8.67
N PHE A 189 -3.60 19.52 -7.60
CA PHE A 189 -3.32 19.94 -6.24
C PHE A 189 -1.85 19.75 -5.87
N GLY A 190 -1.24 18.63 -6.25
CA GLY A 190 0.18 18.37 -6.01
C GLY A 190 1.10 19.41 -6.66
N TYR A 191 0.84 19.81 -7.91
CA TYR A 191 1.57 20.92 -8.54
C TYR A 191 1.33 22.25 -7.82
N GLY A 192 0.11 22.52 -7.37
CA GLY A 192 -0.21 23.68 -6.54
C GLY A 192 0.62 23.71 -5.26
N MET A 193 0.70 22.59 -4.53
CA MET A 193 1.53 22.47 -3.32
C MET A 193 3.01 22.71 -3.59
N ILE A 194 3.55 22.14 -4.68
CA ILE A 194 4.94 22.39 -5.09
C ILE A 194 5.17 23.88 -5.37
N PHE A 195 4.28 24.51 -6.14
CA PHE A 195 4.37 25.92 -6.46
C PHE A 195 4.33 26.81 -5.20
N PHE A 196 3.34 26.59 -4.32
CA PHE A 196 3.24 27.32 -3.06
C PHE A 196 4.43 27.06 -2.13
N GLY A 197 4.99 25.85 -2.16
CA GLY A 197 6.17 25.50 -1.39
C GLY A 197 7.39 26.31 -1.86
N PHE A 198 7.65 26.35 -3.16
CA PHE A 198 8.71 27.21 -3.70
C PHE A 198 8.48 28.70 -3.40
N PHE A 199 7.23 29.17 -3.51
CA PHE A 199 6.87 30.54 -3.15
C PHE A 199 7.14 30.86 -1.67
N GLN A 200 6.76 29.96 -0.76
CA GLN A 200 7.03 30.10 0.68
C GLN A 200 8.53 30.08 0.96
N SER A 201 9.28 29.18 0.33
CA SER A 201 10.75 29.11 0.47
C SER A 201 11.44 30.38 -0.03
N PHE A 202 10.89 31.03 -1.05
CA PHE A 202 11.41 32.29 -1.57
C PHE A 202 11.16 33.47 -0.60
N ILE A 203 9.99 33.53 0.04
CA ILE A 203 9.61 34.65 0.92
C ILE A 203 10.16 34.48 2.35
N PHE A 204 10.05 33.28 2.91
CA PHE A 204 10.32 33.01 4.32
C PHE A 204 11.60 32.19 4.55
N GLY A 205 12.34 31.86 3.49
CA GLY A 205 13.59 31.10 3.53
C GLY A 205 13.43 29.61 3.21
N LEU A 206 14.52 29.00 2.74
CA LEU A 206 14.55 27.70 2.05
C LEU A 206 13.81 26.57 2.78
N PHE A 207 13.92 26.48 4.10
CA PHE A 207 13.34 25.38 4.89
C PHE A 207 11.81 25.44 5.03
N ASN A 208 11.20 26.61 4.89
CA ASN A 208 9.77 26.78 5.19
C ASN A 208 8.85 26.09 4.18
N GLY A 209 9.20 26.10 2.89
CA GLY A 209 8.41 25.47 1.84
C GLY A 209 8.80 24.02 1.50
N PHE A 210 9.93 23.53 2.04
CA PHE A 210 10.47 22.21 1.72
C PHE A 210 9.46 21.08 1.94
N TRP A 211 8.77 21.11 3.09
CA TRP A 211 7.76 20.11 3.42
C TRP A 211 6.58 20.09 2.44
N LEU A 212 6.12 21.28 2.03
CA LEU A 212 4.99 21.40 1.11
C LEU A 212 5.36 20.87 -0.29
N VAL A 213 6.60 21.10 -0.73
CA VAL A 213 7.14 20.54 -1.97
C VAL A 213 7.19 19.01 -1.91
N LEU A 214 7.70 18.43 -0.82
CA LEU A 214 7.76 16.97 -0.64
C LEU A 214 6.37 16.33 -0.68
N ILE A 215 5.40 16.89 0.04
CA ILE A 215 4.02 16.39 0.05
C ILE A 215 3.40 16.50 -1.34
N GLY A 216 3.67 17.59 -2.07
CA GLY A 216 3.21 17.77 -3.45
C GLY A 216 3.76 16.71 -4.40
N PHE A 217 5.06 16.40 -4.35
CA PHE A 217 5.65 15.31 -5.13
C PHE A 217 5.06 13.95 -4.80
N PHE A 218 4.90 13.65 -3.51
CA PHE A 218 4.26 12.42 -3.05
C PHE A 218 2.83 12.31 -3.58
N LEU A 219 2.03 13.37 -3.47
CA LEU A 219 0.65 13.39 -3.93
C LEU A 219 0.57 13.12 -5.45
N ILE A 220 1.44 13.73 -6.26
CA ILE A 220 1.50 13.48 -7.71
C ILE A 220 1.83 12.01 -8.01
N SER A 221 2.86 11.47 -7.34
CA SER A 221 3.30 10.09 -7.53
C SER A 221 2.19 9.10 -7.14
N SER A 222 1.62 9.27 -5.95
CA SER A 222 0.56 8.42 -5.42
C SER A 222 -0.72 8.49 -6.25
N ALA A 223 -1.09 9.68 -6.76
CA ALA A 223 -2.25 9.85 -7.64
C ALA A 223 -2.12 9.08 -8.96
N LYS A 224 -0.92 9.12 -9.55
CA LYS A 224 -0.61 8.38 -10.79
C LYS A 224 -0.57 6.89 -10.55
N ASN A 225 0.12 6.45 -9.50
CA ASN A 225 0.24 5.02 -9.17
C ASN A 225 -1.13 4.40 -8.87
N ALA A 226 -1.96 5.09 -8.10
CA ALA A 226 -3.29 4.59 -7.77
C ALA A 226 -4.23 4.55 -9.00
N TYR A 227 -4.09 5.47 -9.97
CA TYR A 227 -4.79 5.36 -11.25
C TYR A 227 -4.33 4.14 -12.06
N THR A 228 -3.02 3.98 -12.23
CA THR A 228 -2.44 2.85 -12.97
C THR A 228 -2.83 1.52 -12.34
N GLN A 229 -2.88 1.42 -11.01
CA GLN A 229 -3.32 0.23 -10.30
C GLN A 229 -4.76 -0.14 -10.65
N VAL A 230 -5.68 0.82 -10.55
CA VAL A 230 -7.11 0.59 -10.86
C VAL A 230 -7.31 0.25 -12.34
N GLU A 231 -6.64 0.97 -13.25
CA GLU A 231 -6.72 0.70 -14.69
C GLU A 231 -6.18 -0.68 -15.06
N THR A 232 -5.06 -1.09 -14.46
CA THR A 232 -4.46 -2.41 -14.66
C THR A 232 -5.35 -3.52 -14.11
N SER A 233 -5.85 -3.34 -12.88
CA SER A 233 -6.78 -4.27 -12.25
C SER A 233 -8.03 -4.45 -13.11
N GLU A 234 -8.64 -3.37 -13.60
CA GLU A 234 -9.83 -3.47 -14.45
C GLU A 234 -9.56 -4.11 -15.82
N GLN A 235 -8.38 -3.91 -16.39
CA GLN A 235 -8.01 -4.59 -17.64
C GLN A 235 -7.85 -6.10 -17.43
N LEU A 236 -7.25 -6.51 -16.32
CA LEU A 236 -7.07 -7.92 -15.96
C LEU A 236 -8.36 -8.58 -15.48
N SER A 237 -9.29 -7.80 -14.92
CA SER A 237 -10.60 -8.27 -14.43
C SER A 237 -11.49 -8.85 -15.56
N LYS A 238 -11.13 -8.60 -16.82
CA LYS A 238 -11.75 -9.13 -18.04
C LYS A 238 -11.25 -10.52 -18.45
N PHE A 239 -10.26 -11.06 -17.74
CA PHE A 239 -9.69 -12.37 -17.99
C PHE A 239 -9.92 -13.28 -16.79
N ASN A 240 -10.11 -14.57 -17.06
CA ASN A 240 -10.03 -15.60 -16.02
C ASN A 240 -8.59 -16.12 -15.91
N ALA A 241 -8.23 -16.71 -14.77
CA ALA A 241 -6.90 -17.25 -14.54
C ALA A 241 -6.48 -18.25 -15.63
N GLN A 242 -7.40 -19.08 -16.14
CA GLN A 242 -7.16 -19.99 -17.27
C GLN A 242 -6.65 -19.30 -18.54
N GLU A 243 -7.09 -18.07 -18.83
CA GLU A 243 -6.65 -17.31 -20.01
C GLU A 243 -5.28 -16.66 -19.79
N LEU A 244 -4.81 -16.59 -18.54
CA LEU A 244 -3.54 -16.01 -18.13
C LEU A 244 -2.46 -17.07 -17.88
N VAL A 245 -2.83 -18.35 -17.82
CA VAL A 245 -1.93 -19.47 -17.54
C VAL A 245 -0.85 -19.58 -18.61
N GLU A 246 0.40 -19.64 -18.16
CA GLU A 246 1.51 -20.17 -18.92
C GLU A 246 1.72 -21.64 -18.58
N VAL A 247 1.60 -22.50 -19.60
CA VAL A 247 1.94 -23.91 -19.50
C VAL A 247 3.46 -24.05 -19.68
N PRO A 248 4.17 -24.71 -18.75
CA PRO A 248 5.62 -24.92 -18.88
C PRO A 248 5.95 -25.68 -20.16
N GLU A 249 6.87 -25.13 -20.96
CA GLU A 249 7.39 -25.81 -22.15
C GLU A 249 8.15 -27.10 -21.81
N ALA A 250 8.75 -27.15 -20.62
CA ALA A 250 9.48 -28.30 -20.12
C ALA A 250 9.38 -28.39 -18.60
N ALA A 251 9.55 -29.61 -18.08
CA ALA A 251 9.60 -29.88 -16.64
C ALA A 251 10.80 -30.80 -16.35
N ILE A 252 11.47 -30.56 -15.23
CA ILE A 252 12.70 -31.28 -14.87
C ILE A 252 12.35 -32.50 -14.03
N PRO A 253 12.78 -33.72 -14.39
CA PRO A 253 12.60 -34.89 -13.53
C PRO A 253 13.31 -34.73 -12.18
N PHE A 254 12.66 -35.18 -11.10
CA PHE A 254 13.18 -35.07 -9.72
C PHE A 254 14.63 -35.55 -9.57
N ASN A 255 14.95 -36.68 -10.19
CA ASN A 255 16.25 -37.36 -10.08
C ASN A 255 17.34 -36.77 -10.99
N SER A 256 17.07 -35.71 -11.76
CA SER A 256 18.08 -35.08 -12.62
C SER A 256 19.17 -34.38 -11.79
N LEU A 257 20.42 -34.47 -12.24
CA LEU A 257 21.52 -33.73 -11.62
C LEU A 257 21.42 -32.23 -11.96
N VAL A 258 21.87 -31.37 -11.06
CA VAL A 258 21.87 -29.92 -11.27
C VAL A 258 22.63 -29.52 -12.54
N THR A 259 23.75 -30.19 -12.86
CA THR A 259 24.51 -29.93 -14.10
C THR A 259 23.71 -30.24 -15.37
N ASP A 260 22.94 -31.32 -15.36
CA ASP A 260 22.09 -31.70 -16.49
C ASP A 260 20.90 -30.76 -16.61
N ALA A 261 20.32 -30.36 -15.48
CA ALA A 261 19.28 -29.34 -15.42
C ALA A 261 19.75 -28.02 -16.06
N ILE A 262 20.92 -27.51 -15.65
CA ILE A 262 21.50 -26.28 -16.21
C ILE A 262 21.65 -26.38 -17.73
N LYS A 263 22.26 -27.45 -18.23
CA LYS A 263 22.58 -27.60 -19.66
C LYS A 263 21.34 -27.86 -20.52
N ASN A 264 20.49 -28.79 -20.09
CA ASN A 264 19.40 -29.30 -20.93
C ASN A 264 18.11 -28.51 -20.81
N TYR A 265 17.96 -27.70 -19.74
CA TYR A 265 16.75 -26.92 -19.48
C TYR A 265 17.06 -25.43 -19.41
N PHE A 266 17.79 -24.96 -18.40
CA PHE A 266 18.02 -23.52 -18.18
C PHE A 266 18.71 -22.85 -19.37
N MET A 267 19.82 -23.40 -19.86
CA MET A 267 20.54 -22.86 -21.03
C MET A 267 19.76 -23.07 -22.34
N ARG A 268 19.02 -24.18 -22.47
CA ARG A 268 18.31 -24.54 -23.71
C ARG A 268 17.10 -23.66 -23.97
N TYR A 269 16.26 -23.46 -22.96
CA TYR A 269 15.02 -22.69 -23.07
C TYR A 269 15.20 -21.23 -22.61
N ASN A 270 16.34 -20.90 -22.01
CA ASN A 270 16.68 -19.55 -21.54
C ASN A 270 15.58 -18.96 -20.60
N LYS A 271 15.16 -19.78 -19.63
CA LYS A 271 14.18 -19.39 -18.59
C LYS A 271 14.85 -19.41 -17.21
N GLU A 272 14.33 -18.59 -16.31
CA GLU A 272 14.91 -18.42 -14.97
C GLU A 272 14.42 -19.45 -13.94
N TYR A 273 13.39 -20.22 -14.27
CA TYR A 273 12.85 -21.26 -13.39
C TYR A 273 12.21 -22.39 -14.19
N PHE A 274 12.10 -23.56 -13.57
CA PHE A 274 11.36 -24.71 -14.10
C PHE A 274 10.60 -25.45 -12.99
N PRO A 275 9.43 -26.02 -13.31
CA PRO A 275 8.79 -26.98 -12.42
C PRO A 275 9.58 -28.30 -12.37
N VAL A 276 9.60 -28.91 -11.20
CA VAL A 276 10.19 -30.23 -10.97
C VAL A 276 9.08 -31.26 -10.84
N ILE A 277 9.22 -32.38 -11.56
CA ILE A 277 8.21 -33.44 -11.60
C ILE A 277 8.70 -34.73 -10.97
N ARG A 278 7.79 -35.40 -10.27
CA ARG A 278 7.97 -36.76 -9.76
C ARG A 278 6.68 -37.54 -9.99
N GLU A 279 6.78 -38.72 -10.59
CA GLU A 279 5.62 -39.60 -10.82
C GLU A 279 4.44 -38.87 -11.52
N ASN A 280 4.78 -38.04 -12.51
CA ASN A 280 3.83 -37.23 -13.30
C ASN A 280 3.07 -36.14 -12.53
N ARG A 281 3.55 -35.76 -11.33
CA ARG A 281 3.04 -34.64 -10.53
C ARG A 281 4.13 -33.57 -10.37
N ILE A 282 3.74 -32.30 -10.40
CA ILE A 282 4.64 -31.17 -10.09
C ILE A 282 4.76 -31.10 -8.58
N ILE A 283 5.98 -31.24 -8.06
CA ILE A 283 6.24 -31.22 -6.61
C ILE A 283 6.81 -29.88 -6.12
N GLY A 284 7.30 -29.06 -7.04
CA GLY A 284 8.00 -27.83 -6.68
C GLY A 284 8.57 -27.08 -7.87
N ILE A 285 9.21 -25.95 -7.59
CA ILE A 285 9.82 -25.06 -8.58
C ILE A 285 11.28 -24.85 -8.21
N VAL A 286 12.16 -24.88 -9.21
CA VAL A 286 13.57 -24.55 -9.03
C VAL A 286 13.95 -23.36 -9.92
N SER A 287 14.64 -22.39 -9.34
CA SER A 287 15.12 -21.19 -10.03
C SER A 287 16.64 -21.17 -10.21
N ILE A 288 17.11 -20.30 -11.10
CA ILE A 288 18.54 -20.03 -11.26
C ILE A 288 19.18 -19.58 -9.94
N LYS A 289 18.45 -18.81 -9.13
CA LYS A 289 18.93 -18.31 -7.84
C LYS A 289 19.23 -19.46 -6.87
N ASP A 290 18.32 -20.43 -6.77
CA ASP A 290 18.53 -21.62 -5.91
C ASP A 290 19.80 -22.38 -6.34
N ILE A 291 20.07 -22.47 -7.65
CA ILE A 291 21.28 -23.10 -8.19
C ILE A 291 22.53 -22.26 -7.92
N GLN A 292 22.42 -20.93 -7.96
CA GLN A 292 23.52 -20.00 -7.69
C GLN A 292 23.99 -20.07 -6.24
N ASP A 293 23.06 -20.30 -5.30
CA ASP A 293 23.35 -20.45 -3.87
C ASP A 293 24.16 -21.72 -3.56
N LEU A 294 24.13 -22.72 -4.44
CA LEU A 294 25.00 -23.89 -4.35
C LEU A 294 26.42 -23.57 -4.83
N SER A 295 27.42 -24.01 -4.05
CA SER A 295 28.82 -23.91 -4.45
C SER A 295 29.11 -24.75 -5.71
N PRO A 296 30.02 -24.31 -6.61
CA PRO A 296 30.27 -24.99 -7.89
C PRO A 296 30.63 -26.48 -7.75
N ASN A 297 31.36 -26.85 -6.70
CA ASN A 297 31.81 -28.23 -6.48
C ASN A 297 30.66 -29.19 -6.11
N VAL A 298 29.58 -28.68 -5.50
CA VAL A 298 28.44 -29.50 -5.07
C VAL A 298 27.46 -29.76 -6.22
N ARG A 299 27.40 -28.85 -7.21
CA ARG A 299 26.43 -28.91 -8.32
C ARG A 299 26.54 -30.19 -9.17
N SER A 300 27.72 -30.80 -9.26
CA SER A 300 27.94 -32.00 -10.11
C SER A 300 27.32 -33.28 -9.56
N GLN A 301 27.02 -33.33 -8.26
CA GLN A 301 26.50 -34.53 -7.59
C GLN A 301 25.13 -34.30 -6.95
N TYR A 302 24.66 -33.06 -6.93
CA TYR A 302 23.39 -32.72 -6.30
C TYR A 302 22.21 -33.00 -7.23
N VAL A 303 21.16 -33.59 -6.66
CA VAL A 303 19.91 -33.88 -7.36
C VAL A 303 19.00 -32.66 -7.27
N ILE A 304 18.50 -32.20 -8.42
CA ILE A 304 17.73 -30.96 -8.55
C ILE A 304 16.45 -30.97 -7.71
N GLY A 305 15.84 -32.15 -7.52
CA GLY A 305 14.61 -32.30 -6.77
C GLY A 305 14.68 -31.87 -5.31
N TYR A 306 15.85 -32.01 -4.66
CA TYR A 306 16.05 -31.55 -3.28
C TYR A 306 16.29 -30.04 -3.17
N LEU A 307 16.55 -29.37 -4.30
CA LEU A 307 16.70 -27.93 -4.38
C LEU A 307 15.37 -27.23 -4.69
N ALA A 308 14.37 -27.97 -5.17
CA ALA A 308 13.08 -27.42 -5.53
C ALA A 308 12.36 -26.87 -4.29
N GLN A 309 11.88 -25.64 -4.39
CA GLN A 309 10.97 -25.06 -3.41
C GLN A 309 9.63 -25.77 -3.54
N ASP A 310 9.05 -26.18 -2.42
CA ASP A 310 7.79 -26.91 -2.36
C ASP A 310 6.67 -26.10 -3.02
N ILE A 311 5.88 -26.76 -3.87
CA ILE A 311 4.82 -26.12 -4.66
C ILE A 311 3.76 -25.44 -3.77
N ASP A 312 3.50 -25.98 -2.58
CA ASP A 312 2.48 -25.46 -1.65
C ASP A 312 2.93 -24.19 -0.91
N THR A 313 4.22 -23.85 -1.00
CA THR A 313 4.71 -22.56 -0.48
C THR A 313 4.31 -21.38 -1.38
N PHE A 314 3.97 -21.64 -2.64
CA PHE A 314 3.54 -20.62 -3.58
C PHE A 314 2.04 -20.34 -3.44
N PRO A 315 1.61 -19.07 -3.59
CA PRO A 315 0.19 -18.75 -3.62
C PRO A 315 -0.48 -19.47 -4.81
N SER A 316 -1.77 -19.78 -4.67
CA SER A 316 -2.56 -20.44 -5.71
C SER A 316 -3.87 -19.72 -6.02
N ILE A 317 -4.39 -20.00 -7.20
CA ILE A 317 -5.63 -19.47 -7.76
C ILE A 317 -6.33 -20.58 -8.55
N THR A 318 -7.66 -20.61 -8.53
CA THR A 318 -8.40 -21.52 -9.42
C THR A 318 -8.53 -20.92 -10.82
N ASP A 319 -8.69 -21.78 -11.82
CA ASP A 319 -8.82 -21.44 -13.23
C ASP A 319 -9.95 -20.44 -13.57
N HIS A 320 -11.07 -20.47 -12.85
CA HIS A 320 -12.20 -19.55 -13.00
C HIS A 320 -12.10 -18.24 -12.20
N GLU A 321 -11.14 -18.12 -11.27
CA GLU A 321 -10.92 -16.86 -10.57
C GLU A 321 -10.44 -15.77 -11.55
N ARG A 322 -10.80 -14.52 -11.27
CA ARG A 322 -10.55 -13.37 -12.16
C ARG A 322 -9.10 -12.88 -12.09
N GLY A 323 -8.62 -12.25 -13.16
CA GLY A 323 -7.25 -11.75 -13.28
C GLY A 323 -6.91 -10.58 -12.33
N ASP A 324 -7.89 -9.82 -11.85
CA ASP A 324 -7.71 -8.82 -10.78
C ASP A 324 -7.33 -9.48 -9.45
N THR A 325 -7.88 -10.65 -9.13
CA THR A 325 -7.43 -11.45 -7.97
C THR A 325 -6.01 -11.97 -8.17
N ALA A 326 -5.64 -12.37 -9.40
CA ALA A 326 -4.30 -12.87 -9.70
C ALA A 326 -3.21 -11.82 -9.46
N ILE A 327 -3.41 -10.57 -9.91
CA ILE A 327 -2.43 -9.50 -9.68
C ILE A 327 -2.29 -9.13 -8.20
N ASN A 328 -3.38 -9.19 -7.42
CA ASN A 328 -3.32 -8.96 -5.97
C ASN A 328 -2.47 -10.03 -5.27
N LYS A 329 -2.71 -11.32 -5.58
CA LYS A 329 -1.94 -12.44 -5.02
C LYS A 329 -0.45 -12.38 -5.43
N ILE A 330 -0.15 -12.04 -6.69
CA ILE A 330 1.24 -11.88 -7.18
C ILE A 330 1.94 -10.69 -6.52
N SER A 331 1.24 -9.58 -6.29
CA SER A 331 1.83 -8.39 -5.65
C SER A 331 2.13 -8.61 -4.17
N ALA A 332 1.35 -9.47 -3.50
CA ALA A 332 1.55 -9.85 -2.10
C ALA A 332 2.62 -10.96 -1.94
N ASN A 333 2.95 -11.68 -3.01
CA ASN A 333 3.89 -12.79 -2.97
C ASN A 333 5.33 -12.32 -2.77
N THR A 334 6.01 -12.89 -1.78
CA THR A 334 7.42 -12.61 -1.49
C THR A 334 8.37 -13.71 -1.98
N ASN A 335 7.85 -14.79 -2.55
CA ASN A 335 8.67 -15.90 -3.03
C ASN A 335 9.45 -15.52 -4.28
N THR A 336 10.60 -16.20 -4.46
CA THR A 336 11.41 -16.09 -5.67
C THR A 336 11.53 -17.47 -6.30
N PRO A 337 11.02 -17.70 -7.52
CA PRO A 337 10.44 -16.73 -8.45
C PRO A 337 9.03 -16.28 -8.03
N ASN A 338 8.63 -15.06 -8.40
CA ASN A 338 7.28 -14.57 -8.10
C ASN A 338 6.28 -15.19 -9.08
N LEU A 339 5.62 -16.27 -8.65
CA LEU A 339 4.67 -17.03 -9.45
C LEU A 339 3.39 -17.32 -8.65
N LEU A 340 2.30 -17.48 -9.39
CA LEU A 340 1.02 -17.93 -8.87
C LEU A 340 0.65 -19.27 -9.53
N ILE A 341 0.32 -20.27 -8.71
CA ILE A 341 -0.02 -21.61 -9.18
C ILE A 341 -1.49 -21.63 -9.60
N VAL A 342 -1.79 -22.06 -10.82
CA VAL A 342 -3.17 -22.22 -11.28
C VAL A 342 -3.59 -23.66 -11.13
N ARG A 343 -4.62 -23.87 -10.31
CA ARG A 343 -5.19 -25.19 -10.01
C ARG A 343 -6.53 -25.36 -10.72
N ASP A 344 -6.81 -26.59 -11.10
CA ASP A 344 -8.12 -27.00 -11.60
C ASP A 344 -9.13 -26.89 -10.45
N GLU A 345 -10.31 -26.30 -10.68
CA GLU A 345 -11.35 -26.15 -9.65
C GLU A 345 -11.94 -27.50 -9.23
N ASP A 346 -12.05 -28.44 -10.18
CA ASP A 346 -12.63 -29.76 -9.94
C ASP A 346 -11.63 -30.73 -9.25
N ASP A 347 -10.32 -30.48 -9.43
CA ASP A 347 -9.25 -31.26 -8.82
C ASP A 347 -8.09 -30.35 -8.37
N THR A 348 -8.13 -29.94 -7.11
CA THR A 348 -7.12 -29.01 -6.56
C THR A 348 -5.70 -29.59 -6.51
N GLU A 349 -5.52 -30.91 -6.65
CA GLU A 349 -4.17 -31.50 -6.79
C GLU A 349 -3.61 -31.30 -8.20
N ARG A 350 -4.46 -31.01 -9.18
CA ARG A 350 -4.07 -30.81 -10.57
C ARG A 350 -3.66 -29.37 -10.84
N ILE A 351 -2.40 -29.22 -11.23
CA ILE A 351 -1.82 -27.92 -11.62
C ILE A 351 -1.93 -27.76 -13.13
N LEU A 352 -2.61 -26.71 -13.57
CA LEU A 352 -2.79 -26.37 -14.98
C LEU A 352 -1.60 -25.59 -15.54
N GLY A 353 -0.95 -24.79 -14.68
CA GLY A 353 0.23 -24.03 -15.02
C GLY A 353 0.51 -22.90 -14.03
N PHE A 354 1.16 -21.84 -14.51
CA PHE A 354 1.67 -20.76 -13.67
C PHE A 354 1.30 -19.41 -14.28
N ILE A 355 1.03 -18.42 -13.44
CA ILE A 355 0.92 -17.01 -13.87
C ILE A 355 2.15 -16.27 -13.35
N SER A 356 2.87 -15.61 -14.26
CA SER A 356 4.02 -14.77 -13.95
C SER A 356 3.68 -13.28 -14.14
N PRO A 357 4.49 -12.34 -13.59
CA PRO A 357 4.37 -10.92 -13.90
C PRO A 357 4.48 -10.63 -15.40
N GLU A 358 5.21 -11.43 -16.16
CA GLU A 358 5.32 -11.35 -17.62
C GLU A 358 4.00 -11.73 -18.30
N SER A 359 3.32 -12.76 -17.82
CA SER A 359 2.00 -13.20 -18.32
C SER A 359 0.98 -12.08 -18.15
N LEU A 360 0.91 -11.49 -16.95
CA LEU A 360 0.01 -10.37 -16.67
C LEU A 360 0.30 -9.16 -17.57
N ARG A 361 1.57 -8.80 -17.74
CA ARG A 361 1.98 -7.71 -18.64
C ARG A 361 1.61 -7.97 -20.10
N SER A 362 1.70 -9.22 -20.53
CA SER A 362 1.32 -9.63 -21.88
C SER A 362 -0.19 -9.56 -22.06
N ALA A 363 -0.97 -10.07 -21.09
CA ALA A 363 -2.42 -10.02 -21.09
C ALA A 363 -2.96 -8.57 -21.16
N ILE A 364 -2.35 -7.64 -20.43
CA ILE A 364 -2.68 -6.20 -20.49
C ILE A 364 -2.55 -5.65 -21.91
N LYS A 365 -1.50 -6.03 -22.66
CA LYS A 365 -1.32 -5.59 -24.06
C LYS A 365 -2.43 -6.15 -24.96
N PHE A 366 -2.83 -7.39 -24.74
CA PHE A 366 -3.93 -8.01 -25.49
C PHE A 366 -5.31 -7.46 -25.11
N ALA A 367 -5.50 -7.05 -23.85
CA ALA A 367 -6.73 -6.41 -23.38
C ALA A 367 -7.08 -5.16 -24.20
N GLN A 368 -6.06 -4.43 -24.66
CA GLN A 368 -6.21 -3.23 -25.50
C GLN A 368 -6.62 -3.54 -26.94
N LEU A 369 -6.43 -4.79 -27.39
CA LEU A 369 -6.75 -5.25 -28.74
C LEU A 369 -8.10 -5.99 -28.82
N ARG A 370 -8.69 -6.35 -27.67
CA ARG A 370 -10.00 -7.02 -27.61
C ARG A 370 -11.06 -6.02 -28.07
N VAL A 371 -11.54 -6.17 -29.31
CA VAL A 371 -12.70 -5.44 -29.82
C VAL A 371 -13.88 -5.79 -28.92
N GLU A 372 -14.54 -4.79 -28.34
CA GLU A 372 -15.79 -5.00 -27.60
C GLU A 372 -16.79 -5.68 -28.55
N GLY A 373 -17.03 -6.96 -28.31
CA GLY A 373 -17.95 -7.79 -29.07
C GLY A 373 -19.37 -7.68 -28.57
#